data_AF-A0A6J5UBZ5-F1
#
_entry.id   AF-A0A6J5UBZ5-F1
#
_cell.length_a   1.000
_cell.length_b   1.000
_cell.length_c   1.000
_cell.angle_alpha   90.00
_cell.angle_beta   90.00
_cell.angle_gamma   90.00
#
_symmetry.space_group_name_H-M   'P 1'
#
loop_
_entity.id
_entity.type
_entity.pdbx_description
1 polymer ?
#
loop_
_entity_poly.entity_id
_entity_poly.type
_entity_poly.pdbx_seq_one_letter_code
_entity_poly.pdbx_strand_id
1 'polypeptide(L)'
;MNEELEKQHEHMIHVADMIFHLCELYGEGTCNMHYSSMSELLRTKMVKGAPIHQHELKMIGLIKQLESLDSPFDYNLATHLPCVPF
;
A
#
# COMPACT_ATOMS: atom_id res chain seq x y z
N MET A 1 -2.11 -10.28 25.01
CA MET A 1 -2.38 -8.94 24.46
C MET A 1 -1.32 -8.01 25.05
N ASN A 2 -0.70 -7.14 24.25
CA ASN A 2 0.38 -6.26 24.71
C ASN A 2 -0.19 -4.89 25.05
N GLU A 3 -0.11 -4.48 26.33
CA GLU A 3 -0.69 -3.23 26.84
C GLU A 3 -0.16 -1.99 26.10
N GLU A 4 1.11 -2.02 25.66
CA GLU A 4 1.70 -0.93 24.89
C GLU A 4 1.04 -0.77 23.51
N LEU A 5 0.66 -1.90 22.89
CA LEU A 5 0.01 -1.88 21.59
C LEU A 5 -1.42 -1.33 21.70
N GLU A 6 -2.17 -1.75 22.72
CA GLU A 6 -3.51 -1.23 22.99
C GLU A 6 -3.50 0.29 23.22
N LYS A 7 -2.52 0.80 23.96
CA LYS A 7 -2.36 2.22 24.22
C LYS A 7 -2.05 3.05 22.96
N GLN A 8 -1.28 2.48 22.02
CA GLN A 8 -1.02 3.13 20.72
C GLN A 8 -2.28 3.25 19.86
N HIS A 9 -3.22 2.31 19.99
CA HIS A 9 -4.45 2.27 19.20
C HIS A 9 -5.65 2.91 19.90
N GLU A 10 -5.57 3.24 21.19
CA GLU A 10 -6.65 3.82 22.00
C GLU A 10 -7.25 5.11 21.40
N HIS A 11 -6.44 5.86 20.65
CA HIS A 11 -6.82 7.15 20.06
C HIS A 11 -7.30 7.02 18.60
N MET A 12 -7.18 5.84 18.01
CA MET A 12 -7.61 5.59 16.64
C MET A 12 -9.11 5.32 16.64
N ILE A 13 -9.85 6.13 15.89
CA ILE A 13 -11.32 6.05 15.87
C ILE A 13 -11.80 5.01 14.87
N HIS A 14 -11.03 4.80 13.79
CA HIS A 14 -11.41 3.87 12.73
C HIS A 14 -10.59 2.58 12.82
N VAL A 15 -11.31 1.46 12.75
CA VAL A 15 -10.73 0.11 12.70
C VAL A 15 -9.77 -0.04 11.51
N ALA A 16 -10.05 0.66 10.40
CA ALA A 16 -9.17 0.69 9.23
C ALA A 16 -7.79 1.29 9.56
N ASP A 17 -7.72 2.36 10.37
CA ASP A 17 -6.48 3.00 10.77
C ASP A 17 -5.67 2.09 11.71
N MET A 18 -6.35 1.38 12.61
CA MET A 18 -5.70 0.39 13.49
C MET A 18 -5.09 -0.76 12.70
N ILE A 19 -5.85 -1.32 11.75
CA ILE A 19 -5.37 -2.40 10.88
C ILE A 19 -4.20 -1.91 10.03
N PHE A 20 -4.28 -0.71 9.47
CA PHE A 20 -3.19 -0.11 8.70
C PHE A 20 -1.91 0.02 9.53
N HIS A 21 -2.01 0.58 10.73
CA HIS A 21 -0.86 0.74 11.62
C HIS A 21 -0.28 -0.60 12.08
N LEU A 22 -1.13 -1.62 12.29
CA LEU A 22 -0.68 -2.97 12.60
C LEU A 22 0.03 -3.62 11.41
N CYS A 23 -0.45 -3.38 10.18
CA CYS A 23 0.24 -3.81 8.97
C CYS A 23 1.56 -3.05 8.74
N GLU A 24 1.69 -1.80 9.18
CA GLU A 24 2.99 -1.09 9.15
C GLU A 24 3.97 -1.61 10.21
N LEU A 25 3.48 -1.87 11.43
CA LEU A 25 4.32 -2.34 12.55
C LEU A 25 4.76 -3.79 12.42
N TYR A 26 3.88 -4.65 11.91
CA TYR A 26 4.06 -6.11 11.90
C TYR A 26 4.03 -6.73 10.49
N GLY A 27 3.60 -5.98 9.48
CA GLY A 27 3.66 -6.42 8.09
C GLY A 27 5.11 -6.39 7.63
N GLU A 28 5.68 -7.60 7.49
CA GLU A 28 6.90 -7.89 6.77
C GLU A 28 6.95 -7.03 5.49
N GLY A 29 8.11 -6.39 5.23
CA GLY A 29 8.27 -5.23 4.35
C GLY A 29 7.60 -5.30 2.97
N THR A 30 7.25 -6.49 2.49
CA THR A 30 6.48 -6.78 1.28
C THR A 30 5.06 -6.17 1.27
N CYS A 31 4.30 -6.16 2.37
CA CYS A 31 2.94 -5.59 2.40
C CYS A 31 2.96 -4.05 2.31
N ASN A 32 3.89 -3.43 3.04
CA ASN A 32 4.14 -1.99 2.97
C ASN A 32 4.70 -1.59 1.59
N MET A 33 5.57 -2.42 1.00
CA MET A 33 6.15 -2.17 -0.32
C MET A 33 5.11 -2.33 -1.44
N HIS A 34 4.23 -3.33 -1.37
CA HIS A 34 3.08 -3.49 -2.29
C HIS A 34 2.15 -2.29 -2.24
N TYR A 35 1.70 -1.91 -1.03
CA TYR A 35 0.84 -0.76 -0.85
C TYR A 35 1.52 0.52 -1.35
N SER A 36 2.77 0.76 -0.96
CA SER A 36 3.52 1.95 -1.38
C SER A 36 3.70 2.03 -2.90
N SER A 37 4.09 0.94 -3.56
CA SER A 37 4.22 0.88 -5.02
C SER A 37 2.88 1.07 -5.74
N MET A 38 1.79 0.49 -5.24
CA MET A 38 0.44 0.68 -5.80
C MET A 38 -0.03 2.12 -5.63
N SER A 39 0.19 2.69 -4.45
CA SER A 39 -0.15 4.06 -4.09
C SER A 39 0.63 5.08 -4.93
N GLU A 40 1.92 4.83 -5.19
CA GLU A 40 2.73 5.64 -6.10
C GLU A 40 2.24 5.53 -7.55
N LEU A 41 1.93 4.33 -8.04
CA LEU A 41 1.42 4.12 -9.39
C LEU A 41 0.13 4.92 -9.63
N LEU A 42 -0.86 4.80 -8.73
CA LEU A 42 -2.14 5.51 -8.83
C LEU A 42 -1.99 7.03 -8.74
N ARG A 43 -1.02 7.52 -7.95
CA ARG A 43 -0.74 8.96 -7.83
C ARG A 43 0.15 9.52 -8.93
N THR A 44 0.81 8.68 -9.72
CA THR A 44 1.74 9.15 -10.75
C THR A 44 0.97 9.87 -11.85
N LYS A 45 1.04 11.20 -11.84
CA LYS A 45 0.49 12.06 -12.88
C LYS A 45 1.59 12.52 -13.83
N MET A 46 1.28 12.59 -15.11
CA MET A 46 2.18 13.19 -16.09
C MET A 46 2.21 14.71 -15.91
N VAL A 47 3.39 15.29 -15.78
CA VAL A 47 3.56 16.75 -15.75
C VAL A 47 3.29 17.32 -17.14
N LYS A 48 2.50 18.39 -17.24
CA LYS A 48 2.18 19.04 -18.52
C LYS A 48 3.47 19.51 -19.20
N GLY A 49 3.69 19.09 -20.44
CA GLY A 49 4.89 19.42 -21.23
C GLY A 49 6.09 18.50 -20.98
N ALA A 50 6.01 17.53 -20.06
CA ALA A 50 7.04 16.51 -19.91
C ALA A 50 7.00 15.48 -21.05
N PRO A 51 8.15 14.89 -21.44
CA PRO A 51 8.18 13.84 -22.45
C PRO A 51 7.40 12.60 -21.98
N ILE A 52 6.46 12.15 -22.80
CA ILE A 52 5.63 10.96 -22.52
C ILE A 52 6.50 9.74 -22.22
N HIS A 53 7.61 9.58 -22.95
CA HIS A 53 8.53 8.46 -22.78
C HIS A 53 9.10 8.35 -21.35
N GLN A 54 9.41 9.47 -20.70
CA GLN A 54 9.93 9.45 -19.33
C GLN A 54 8.85 9.03 -18.33
N HIS A 55 7.61 9.47 -18.55
CA HIS A 55 6.48 9.09 -17.72
C HIS A 55 6.13 7.60 -17.91
N GLU A 56 6.15 7.12 -19.15
CA GLU A 56 5.94 5.71 -19.50
C GLU A 56 6.96 4.80 -18.83
N LEU A 57 8.26 5.13 -18.93
CA LEU A 57 9.32 4.38 -18.25
C LEU A 57 9.12 4.31 -16.73
N LYS A 58 8.66 5.42 -16.12
CA LYS A 58 8.33 5.43 -14.69
C LYS A 58 7.18 4.47 -14.36
N MET A 59 6.10 4.49 -15.14
CA MET A 59 4.97 3.57 -14.92
C MET A 59 5.36 2.11 -15.12
N ILE A 60 6.15 1.80 -16.15
CA ILE A 60 6.67 0.44 -16.41
C ILE A 60 7.52 -0.03 -15.22
N GLY A 61 8.37 0.84 -14.66
CA GLY A 61 9.17 0.51 -13.48
C GLY A 61 8.33 0.14 -12.26
N LEU A 62 7.27 0.91 -11.98
CA LEU A 62 6.35 0.66 -10.87
C LEU A 62 5.55 -0.65 -11.07
N ILE A 63 5.10 -0.94 -12.29
CA ILE A 63 4.40 -2.20 -12.61
C ILE A 63 5.33 -3.41 -12.39
N LYS A 64 6.58 -3.33 -12.86
CA LYS A 64 7.57 -4.40 -12.64
C LYS A 64 7.90 -4.61 -11.17
N GLN A 65 7.93 -3.53 -10.37
CA GLN A 65 8.09 -3.64 -8.92
C GLN A 65 6.91 -4.41 -8.32
N LEU A 66 5.67 -4.07 -8.68
CA LEU A 66 4.49 -4.80 -8.23
C LEU A 66 4.54 -6.29 -8.62
N GLU A 67 4.87 -6.61 -9.88
CA GLU A 67 5.03 -7.99 -10.35
C GLU A 67 6.12 -8.76 -9.58
N SER A 68 7.20 -8.08 -9.17
CA SER A 68 8.28 -8.70 -8.40
C SER A 68 7.91 -8.98 -6.94
N LEU A 69 6.91 -8.27 -6.42
CA LEU A 69 6.38 -8.44 -5.08
C LEU A 69 5.28 -9.51 -5.04
N ASP A 70 4.74 -9.92 -6.19
CA ASP A 70 3.74 -10.98 -6.32
C ASP A 70 4.37 -12.39 -6.11
N SER A 71 4.71 -12.71 -4.86
CA SER A 71 4.30 -14.00 -4.26
C SER A 71 2.77 -14.10 -4.43
N PRO A 72 2.18 -15.27 -4.78
CA PRO A 72 0.78 -15.39 -5.20
C PRO A 72 -0.06 -14.46 -4.35
N PHE A 73 -0.63 -13.46 -5.02
CA PHE A 73 -1.58 -12.50 -4.46
C PHE A 73 -2.62 -13.38 -3.79
N ASP A 74 -2.44 -13.63 -2.50
CA ASP A 74 -3.26 -14.59 -1.80
C ASP A 74 -4.65 -13.99 -1.95
N TYR A 75 -5.55 -14.66 -2.65
CA TYR A 75 -6.88 -14.13 -2.91
C TYR A 75 -7.61 -13.80 -1.59
N ASN A 76 -7.05 -14.28 -0.46
CA ASN A 76 -7.39 -13.88 0.90
C ASN A 76 -7.06 -12.41 1.27
N LEU A 77 -6.19 -11.71 0.53
CA LEU A 77 -5.94 -10.28 0.71
C LEU A 77 -7.07 -9.43 0.10
N ALA A 78 -7.84 -9.97 -0.86
CA ALA A 78 -9.09 -9.34 -1.29
C ALA A 78 -10.15 -9.32 -0.17
N THR A 79 -10.03 -10.21 0.82
CA THR A 79 -10.80 -10.18 2.08
C THR A 79 -10.18 -9.28 3.17
N HIS A 80 -8.93 -8.83 3.00
CA HIS A 80 -8.24 -7.91 3.93
C HIS A 80 -8.03 -6.51 3.37
N LEU A 81 -8.51 -6.21 2.17
CA LEU A 81 -8.72 -4.85 1.71
C LEU A 81 -9.93 -4.30 2.50
N PRO A 82 -9.77 -3.46 3.54
CA PRO A 82 -10.92 -2.77 4.06
C PRO A 82 -11.29 -1.78 2.95
N CYS A 83 -12.38 -2.11 2.26
CA CYS A 83 -13.40 -1.17 1.85
C CYS A 83 -12.94 0.29 1.91
N VAL A 84 -12.56 0.83 0.75
CA VAL A 84 -12.47 2.27 0.53
C VAL A 84 -13.82 2.88 0.92
N PRO A 85 -13.94 3.80 1.91
CA PRO A 85 -15.08 4.67 1.94
C PRO A 85 -14.80 5.83 0.98
N PHE A 86 -15.82 6.15 0.19
CA PHE A 86 -15.95 7.38 -0.59
C PHE A 86 -15.67 8.63 0.24
#